data_AF-A0A266LTW3-F1
#
_entry.id   AF-A0A266LTW3-F1
#
_cell.length_a   1.000
_cell.length_b   1.000
_cell.length_c   1.000
_cell.angle_alpha   90.00
_cell.angle_beta   90.00
_cell.angle_gamma   90.00
#
_symmetry.space_group_name_H-M   'P 1'
#
loop_
_entity.id
_entity.type
_entity.pdbx_description
1 polymer ?
#
loop_
_entity_poly.entity_id
_entity_poly.type
_entity_poly.pdbx_seq_one_letter_code
_entity_poly.pdbx_strand_id
1 'polypeptide(L)'
;MKRLTTTEIRFISPAHAHKKQELFSVNPDVDARNALHVASDLLYSVMDILTDAASGGIPLEGNSAFMVTHTLESARAALNSVIGNLEKNNDLNPGA
;
A
#
# COMPACT_ATOMS: atom_id res chain seq x y z
N MET A 1 32.81 17.55 22.10
CA MET A 1 31.36 17.60 21.80
C MET A 1 31.17 17.70 20.29
N LYS A 2 30.57 16.68 19.64
CA LYS A 2 30.23 16.75 18.21
C LYS A 2 28.85 17.40 18.07
N ARG A 3 28.79 18.54 17.37
CA ARG A 3 27.52 19.21 17.04
C ARG A 3 26.85 18.46 15.90
N LEU A 4 25.64 17.95 16.13
CA LEU A 4 24.76 17.44 15.08
C LEU A 4 24.05 18.65 14.46
N THR A 5 24.30 18.91 13.19
CA THR A 5 23.62 19.96 12.42
C THR A 5 22.69 19.30 11.41
N THR A 6 21.44 19.76 11.37
CA THR A 6 20.48 19.36 10.35
C THR A 6 20.52 20.33 9.18
N THR A 7 20.41 19.80 7.96
CA THR A 7 20.32 20.57 6.72
C THR A 7 18.85 20.67 6.34
N GLU A 8 18.40 21.87 5.95
CA GLU A 8 17.04 22.07 5.44
C GLU A 8 16.90 21.37 4.08
N ILE A 9 16.04 20.36 4.01
CA ILE A 9 15.64 19.72 2.75
C ILE A 9 14.22 20.18 2.46
N ARG A 10 14.02 20.85 1.32
CA ARG A 10 12.67 21.18 0.85
C ARG A 10 11.89 19.89 0.69
N PHE A 11 10.71 19.83 1.29
CA PHE A 11 9.79 18.71 1.09
C PHE A 11 9.43 18.65 -0.39
N ILE A 12 10.02 17.69 -1.12
CA ILE A 12 9.64 17.42 -2.49
C ILE A 12 8.37 16.58 -2.38
N SER A 13 7.22 17.24 -2.57
CA SER A 13 5.94 16.55 -2.70
C SER A 13 6.12 15.43 -3.74
N PRO A 14 5.77 14.16 -3.44
CA PRO A 14 6.01 13.06 -4.35
C PRO A 14 5.49 13.44 -5.73
N ALA A 15 6.34 13.35 -6.74
CA ALA A 15 6.02 13.78 -8.10
C ALA A 15 4.78 13.06 -8.70
N HIS A 16 4.30 12.04 -8.00
CA HIS A 16 3.20 11.16 -8.35
C HIS A 16 1.83 11.67 -7.84
N ALA A 17 1.79 12.46 -6.76
CA ALA A 17 0.53 12.90 -6.15
C ALA A 17 -0.30 13.83 -7.07
N HIS A 18 0.37 14.68 -7.86
CA HIS A 18 -0.28 15.63 -8.77
C HIS A 18 -0.58 15.07 -10.15
N LYS A 19 0.02 13.93 -10.52
CA LYS A 19 -0.18 13.30 -11.83
C LYS A 19 -1.30 12.27 -11.85
N LYS A 20 -1.92 11.98 -10.69
CA LYS A 20 -2.77 10.78 -10.49
C LYS A 20 -2.11 9.50 -11.01
N GLN A 21 -0.77 9.50 -11.14
CA GLN A 21 -0.04 8.28 -11.38
C GLN A 21 -0.16 7.52 -10.08
N GLU A 22 -0.83 6.38 -10.13
CA GLU A 22 -1.07 5.53 -8.98
C GLU A 22 0.24 5.43 -8.20
N LEU A 23 0.26 6.02 -7.00
CA LEU A 23 1.39 5.92 -6.06
C LEU A 23 1.73 4.45 -5.75
N PHE A 24 0.84 3.55 -6.16
CA PHE A 24 0.87 2.11 -6.05
C PHE A 24 0.92 1.47 -7.43
N SER A 25 1.97 1.75 -8.21
CA SER A 25 2.21 0.97 -9.43
C SER A 25 2.50 -0.48 -9.05
N VAL A 26 1.76 -1.41 -9.66
CA VAL A 26 2.05 -2.84 -9.58
C VAL A 26 3.44 -3.07 -10.17
N ASN A 27 4.41 -3.40 -9.31
CA ASN A 27 5.70 -3.89 -9.81
C ASN A 27 5.46 -5.29 -10.40
N PRO A 28 5.73 -5.52 -11.68
CA PRO A 28 5.68 -6.87 -12.25
C PRO A 28 6.73 -7.76 -11.57
N ASP A 29 6.48 -9.06 -11.55
CA ASP A 29 7.43 -10.09 -11.09
C ASP A 29 7.82 -10.02 -9.60
N VAL A 30 6.96 -9.42 -8.76
CA VAL A 30 7.11 -9.53 -7.29
C VAL A 30 6.80 -10.96 -6.86
N ASP A 31 7.68 -11.54 -6.03
CA ASP A 31 7.46 -12.84 -5.42
C ASP A 31 6.08 -12.91 -4.74
N ALA A 32 5.28 -13.91 -5.11
CA ALA A 32 3.89 -14.01 -4.67
C ALA A 32 3.76 -14.11 -3.15
N ARG A 33 4.70 -14.82 -2.49
CA ARG A 33 4.71 -14.91 -1.02
C ARG A 33 5.00 -13.55 -0.40
N ASN A 34 5.98 -12.82 -0.91
CA ASN A 34 6.29 -11.47 -0.45
C ASN A 34 5.12 -10.50 -0.65
N ALA A 35 4.49 -10.51 -1.82
CA ALA A 35 3.33 -9.66 -2.10
C ALA A 35 2.14 -9.96 -1.17
N LEU A 36 1.86 -11.25 -0.89
CA LEU A 36 0.82 -11.65 0.07
C LEU A 36 1.15 -11.22 1.50
N HIS A 37 2.41 -11.33 1.94
CA HIS A 37 2.83 -10.83 3.25
C HIS A 37 2.66 -9.30 3.34
N VAL A 38 3.09 -8.55 2.32
CA VAL A 38 2.92 -7.10 2.28
C VAL A 38 1.43 -6.72 2.34
N ALA A 39 0.56 -7.40 1.59
CA ALA A 39 -0.88 -7.19 1.66
C ALA A 39 -1.43 -7.47 3.07
N SER A 40 -0.99 -8.57 3.70
CA SER A 40 -1.39 -8.92 5.06
C SER A 40 -0.97 -7.86 6.08
N ASP A 41 0.27 -7.39 6.01
CA ASP A 41 0.81 -6.38 6.93
C ASP A 41 0.08 -5.04 6.78
N LEU A 42 -0.21 -4.63 5.54
CA LEU A 42 -0.97 -3.42 5.24
C LEU A 42 -2.40 -3.51 5.78
N LEU A 43 -3.09 -4.63 5.55
CA LEU A 43 -4.43 -4.86 6.10
C LEU A 43 -4.41 -4.85 7.63
N TYR A 44 -3.46 -5.54 8.24
CA TYR A 44 -3.31 -5.59 9.69
C TYR A 44 -3.09 -4.20 10.29
N SER A 45 -2.27 -3.36 9.63
CA SER A 45 -1.93 -2.01 10.11
C SER A 45 -3.12 -1.04 10.24
N VAL A 46 -4.25 -1.32 9.56
CA VAL A 46 -5.47 -0.51 9.63
C VAL A 46 -6.59 -1.17 10.41
N MET A 47 -6.41 -2.40 10.92
CA MET A 47 -7.49 -3.11 11.61
C MET A 47 -7.91 -2.39 12.89
N ASP A 48 -6.96 -1.94 13.71
CA ASP A 48 -7.28 -1.27 14.99
C ASP A 48 -8.11 -0.01 14.79
N ILE A 49 -7.73 0.84 13.83
CA ILE A 49 -8.46 2.08 13.54
C ILE A 49 -9.84 1.81 12.93
N LEU A 50 -9.99 0.74 12.14
CA LEU A 50 -11.28 0.30 11.63
C LEU A 50 -12.16 -0.27 12.74
N THR A 51 -11.59 -1.00 13.69
CA THR A 51 -12.29 -1.52 14.87
C THR A 51 -12.79 -0.39 15.77
N ASP A 52 -11.94 0.59 16.06
CA ASP A 52 -12.31 1.77 16.86
C ASP A 52 -13.41 2.60 16.19
N ALA A 53 -13.36 2.73 14.86
CA ALA A 53 -14.42 3.40 14.10
C ALA A 53 -15.73 2.60 14.10
N ALA A 54 -15.65 1.28 13.93
CA ALA A 54 -16.82 0.40 13.91
C ALA A 54 -17.50 0.29 15.28
N SER A 55 -16.74 0.37 16.38
CA SER A 55 -17.29 0.38 17.74
C SER A 55 -17.91 1.73 18.14
N GLY A 56 -17.84 2.74 17.27
CA GLY A 56 -18.28 4.11 17.55
C GLY A 56 -17.37 4.87 18.51
N GLY A 57 -16.12 4.42 18.67
CA GLY A 57 -15.13 5.06 19.54
C GLY A 57 -14.55 6.34 18.93
N ILE A 58 -13.96 6.22 17.74
CA ILE A 58 -13.34 7.34 17.02
C ILE A 58 -13.86 7.36 15.58
N PRO A 59 -14.53 8.43 15.12
CA PRO A 59 -14.98 8.50 13.73
C PRO A 59 -13.80 8.47 12.77
N LEU A 60 -13.96 7.72 11.68
CA LEU A 60 -12.96 7.67 10.61
C LEU A 60 -13.12 8.89 9.69
N GLU A 61 -12.34 9.94 9.94
CA GLU A 61 -12.46 11.22 9.23
C GLU A 61 -11.11 11.93 8.98
N GLY A 62 -11.09 12.83 8.00
CA GLY A 62 -9.91 13.64 7.69
C GLY A 62 -8.68 12.79 7.37
N ASN A 63 -7.58 13.03 8.09
CA ASN A 63 -6.29 12.38 7.83
C ASN A 63 -6.32 10.86 8.09
N SER A 64 -7.08 10.38 9.09
CA SER A 64 -7.18 8.94 9.35
C SER A 64 -7.91 8.21 8.23
N ALA A 65 -9.01 8.79 7.73
CA ALA A 65 -9.73 8.26 6.57
C ALA A 65 -8.86 8.24 5.30
N PHE A 66 -8.07 9.30 5.08
CA PHE A 66 -7.12 9.37 3.98
C PHE A 66 -6.07 8.25 4.08
N MET A 67 -5.43 8.09 5.23
CA MET A 67 -4.41 7.06 5.45
C MET A 67 -4.97 5.64 5.28
N VAL A 68 -6.14 5.35 5.87
CA VAL A 68 -6.79 4.03 5.71
C VAL A 68 -7.08 3.74 4.25
N THR A 69 -7.63 4.70 3.51
CA THR A 69 -7.89 4.55 2.07
C THR A 69 -6.62 4.17 1.30
N HIS A 70 -5.52 4.90 1.53
CA HIS A 70 -4.27 4.65 0.82
C HIS A 70 -3.63 3.31 1.19
N THR A 71 -3.71 2.91 2.46
CA THR A 71 -3.22 1.59 2.89
C THR A 71 -4.03 0.46 2.28
N LEU A 72 -5.36 0.59 2.19
CA LEU A 72 -6.22 -0.40 1.55
C LEU A 72 -5.98 -0.49 0.04
N GLU A 73 -5.79 0.65 -0.64
CA GLU A 73 -5.40 0.69 -2.06
C GLU A 73 -4.04 0.02 -2.29
N SER A 74 -3.07 0.24 -1.39
CA SER A 74 -1.76 -0.42 -1.42
C SER A 74 -1.87 -1.93 -1.29
N ALA A 75 -2.66 -2.41 -0.32
CA ALA A 75 -2.88 -3.84 -0.10
C ALA A 75 -3.54 -4.48 -1.32
N ARG A 76 -4.52 -3.80 -1.91
CA ARG A 76 -5.18 -4.24 -3.15
C ARG A 76 -4.19 -4.30 -4.32
N ALA A 77 -3.32 -3.32 -4.48
CA ALA A 77 -2.30 -3.33 -5.52
C ALA A 77 -1.33 -4.51 -5.37
N ALA A 78 -0.93 -4.84 -4.13
CA ALA A 78 -0.10 -6.01 -3.84
C ALA A 78 -0.82 -7.32 -4.21
N LEU A 79 -2.12 -7.47 -3.88
CA LEU A 79 -2.92 -8.63 -4.28
C LEU A 79 -3.08 -8.74 -5.80
N ASN A 80 -3.33 -7.61 -6.48
CA ASN A 80 -3.46 -7.57 -7.94
C ASN A 80 -2.15 -7.96 -8.65
N SER A 81 -0.99 -7.63 -8.08
CA SER A 81 0.32 -8.09 -8.59
C SER A 81 0.40 -9.62 -8.63
N VAL A 82 -0.08 -10.28 -7.58
CA VAL A 82 -0.12 -11.75 -7.49
C VAL A 82 -1.08 -12.33 -8.51
N ILE A 83 -2.31 -11.80 -8.58
CA ILE A 83 -3.33 -12.27 -9.53
C ILE A 83 -2.82 -12.15 -10.97
N GLY A 84 -2.27 -11.00 -11.35
CA GLY A 84 -1.73 -10.80 -12.71
C GLY A 84 -0.58 -11.76 -13.04
N ASN A 85 0.24 -12.15 -12.06
CA ASN A 85 1.25 -13.20 -12.26
C ASN A 85 0.65 -14.60 -12.42
N LEU A 86 -0.40 -14.93 -11.66
CA LEU A 86 -1.10 -16.22 -11.78
C LEU A 86 -1.79 -16.36 -13.14
N GLU A 87 -2.46 -15.31 -13.61
CA GLU A 87 -3.13 -15.29 -14.92
C GLU A 87 -2.13 -15.45 -16.07
N LYS A 88 -1.01 -14.69 -16.05
CA LYS A 88 0.07 -14.84 -17.03
C LYS A 88 0.66 -16.26 -17.06
N ASN A 89 0.85 -16.90 -15.91
CA ASN A 89 1.37 -18.26 -15.85
C ASN A 89 0.36 -19.31 -16.36
N ASN A 90 -0.94 -19.08 -16.17
CA ASN A 90 -2.00 -19.92 -16.77
C ASN A 90 -2.06 -19.78 -18.29
N ASP A 91 -1.92 -18.55 -18.81
CA ASP A 91 -1.89 -18.29 -20.26
C ASP A 91 -0.66 -18.93 -20.94
N LEU A 92 0.45 -19.06 -20.21
CA LEU A 92 1.67 -19.75 -20.66
C LEU A 92 1.60 -21.27 -20.52
N ASN A 93 0.60 -21.81 -19.80
CA ASN A 93 0.44 -23.25 -19.59
C ASN A 93 -1.03 -23.70 -19.65
N PRO A 94 -1.68 -23.66 -20.83
CA PRO A 94 -3.13 -23.86 -20.95
C PRO A 94 -3.57 -25.33 -20.84
N GLY A 95 -2.86 -26.20 -20.12
CA GLY A 95 -3.21 -27.63 -20.07
C GLY A 95 -2.32 -28.55 -19.22
N ALA A 96 -1.78 -28.08 -18.08
CA ALA A 96 -1.22 -28.99 -17.08
C ALA A 96 -2.31 -29.50 -16.11
#